data_AF-A0A2D4FDH5-F1
#
_entry.id   AF-A0A2D4FDH5-F1
#
_cell.length_a   1.000
_cell.length_b   1.000
_cell.length_c   1.000
_cell.angle_alpha   90.00
_cell.angle_beta   90.00
_cell.angle_gamma   90.00
#
_symmetry.space_group_name_H-M   'P 1'
#
loop_
_entity.id
_entity.type
_entity.pdbx_description
1 polymer ?
#
loop_
_entity_poly.entity_id
_entity_poly.type
_entity_poly.pdbx_seq_one_letter_code
_entity_poly.pdbx_strand_id
1 'polypeptide(L)'
;SEGQSSILYNILKSEEQQQEESSRQHPAPQPGQGPYAPALGCSCGTQRRVALKNPQVACKAASAVLVKTLRFVKNVPCFQELPLDEQLVLVRSCWAPLLVLGLAQDRVHFETVETTELSMLHTILTNKHCDEEQRRRGQLQLLRETQGELEQSCGNGSGSGSGSGNAKVPSAAEIQSIKGFLAKCWSLDISTKEYAYLKGTVLFNPELPGLHCVQYIQGLQQEAQQALNEHVRLIHREDQHRFAKLNVALSILGSINASVIAELFFRPIIGTVNMDDMLLEMLCAKL
;
A
#
# COMPACT_ATOMS: atom_id res chain seq x y z
N SER A 1 -25.08 13.93 -22.58
CA SER A 1 -23.84 14.71 -22.61
C SER A 1 -23.01 14.42 -21.39
N GLU A 2 -21.78 13.94 -21.65
CA GLU A 2 -20.53 14.16 -20.88
C GLU A 2 -20.62 13.97 -19.35
N GLY A 3 -20.14 12.88 -18.73
CA GLY A 3 -18.87 12.20 -18.98
C GLY A 3 -17.73 12.81 -18.14
N GLN A 4 -17.96 13.16 -16.87
CA GLN A 4 -16.89 13.59 -15.96
C GLN A 4 -16.06 12.38 -15.55
N SER A 5 -15.04 12.07 -16.36
CA SER A 5 -14.05 11.06 -16.02
C SER A 5 -13.08 11.62 -14.97
N SER A 6 -12.90 10.88 -13.87
CA SER A 6 -11.96 11.21 -12.80
C SER A 6 -10.56 11.48 -13.36
N ILE A 7 -9.84 12.44 -12.78
CA ILE A 7 -8.45 12.79 -13.14
C ILE A 7 -7.57 11.55 -13.22
N LEU A 8 -7.81 10.57 -12.34
CA LEU A 8 -7.13 9.28 -12.35
C LEU A 8 -7.38 8.49 -13.65
N TYR A 9 -8.60 8.49 -14.18
CA TYR A 9 -8.92 7.79 -15.43
C TYR A 9 -8.23 8.40 -16.66
N ASN A 10 -8.08 9.73 -16.69
CA ASN A 10 -7.46 10.42 -17.83
C ASN A 10 -5.93 10.26 -17.86
N ILE A 11 -5.30 10.22 -16.69
CA ILE A 11 -3.85 9.92 -16.57
C ILE A 11 -3.57 8.49 -17.03
N LEU A 12 -4.42 7.54 -16.66
CA LEU A 12 -4.26 6.11 -16.96
C LEU A 12 -4.47 5.73 -18.43
N LYS A 13 -5.14 6.58 -19.23
CA LYS A 13 -5.47 6.33 -20.64
C LYS A 13 -4.39 6.84 -21.61
N SER A 14 -3.53 7.75 -21.16
CA SER A 14 -2.56 8.43 -22.04
C SER A 14 -1.26 7.64 -22.27
N GLU A 15 -1.05 6.53 -21.54
CA GLU A 15 0.23 5.80 -21.53
C GLU A 15 0.20 4.46 -22.30
N GLU A 16 -0.96 4.04 -22.82
CA GLU A 16 -1.10 2.77 -23.56
C GLU A 16 -0.47 2.78 -24.96
N GLN A 17 0.07 3.90 -25.45
CA GLN A 17 0.58 4.02 -26.83
C GLN A 17 2.12 3.99 -26.99
N GLN A 18 2.92 3.84 -25.94
CA GLN A 18 4.39 3.97 -26.04
C GLN A 18 5.23 2.74 -25.63
N GLN A 19 4.64 1.58 -25.36
CA GLN A 19 5.41 0.38 -24.99
C GLN A 19 5.11 -0.81 -25.89
N GLU A 20 5.44 -0.65 -27.17
CA GLU A 20 5.61 -1.76 -28.11
C GLU A 20 6.88 -1.56 -28.95
N GLU A 21 8.03 -1.30 -28.32
CA GLU A 21 9.31 -1.45 -29.02
C GLU A 21 10.49 -1.58 -28.04
N SER A 22 11.00 -2.81 -27.93
CA SER A 22 12.43 -3.15 -27.85
C SER A 22 12.63 -4.40 -27.01
N SER A 23 12.53 -5.54 -27.68
CA SER A 23 13.20 -6.78 -27.30
C SER A 23 14.49 -6.84 -28.11
N ARG A 24 15.66 -7.05 -27.47
CA ARG A 24 16.73 -7.99 -27.89
C ARG A 24 18.03 -7.88 -27.07
N GLN A 25 18.36 -9.02 -26.44
CA GLN A 25 19.66 -9.75 -26.43
C GLN A 25 20.88 -9.29 -25.59
N HIS A 26 21.12 -10.09 -24.52
CA HIS A 26 22.36 -10.79 -24.04
C HIS A 26 23.64 -10.01 -23.61
N PRO A 27 24.62 -10.62 -22.87
CA PRO A 27 24.70 -11.95 -22.21
C PRO A 27 25.18 -11.96 -20.73
N ALA A 28 25.28 -13.15 -20.14
CA ALA A 28 25.76 -13.50 -18.79
C ALA A 28 27.30 -13.37 -18.58
N PRO A 29 27.76 -13.39 -17.32
CA PRO A 29 28.99 -14.10 -16.99
C PRO A 29 28.88 -15.03 -15.76
N GLN A 30 29.71 -16.08 -15.82
CA GLN A 30 29.91 -17.15 -14.84
C GLN A 30 31.08 -16.85 -13.87
N PRO A 31 31.33 -17.69 -12.84
CA PRO A 31 31.80 -17.25 -11.52
C PRO A 31 33.33 -17.36 -11.32
N GLY A 32 33.86 -16.56 -10.39
CA GLY A 32 35.22 -16.66 -9.87
C GLY A 32 35.22 -16.57 -8.34
N GLN A 33 35.74 -17.63 -7.70
CA GLN A 33 35.90 -17.77 -6.25
C GLN A 33 37.17 -17.08 -5.75
N GLY A 34 37.14 -16.53 -4.53
CA GLY A 34 38.34 -16.23 -3.75
C GLY A 34 38.00 -15.61 -2.38
N PRO A 35 38.72 -15.94 -1.28
CA PRO A 35 38.13 -16.05 0.05
C PRO A 35 38.70 -15.03 1.05
N TYR A 36 37.87 -14.17 1.67
CA TYR A 36 38.29 -13.44 2.88
C TYR A 36 37.13 -13.27 3.88
N ALA A 37 37.41 -13.78 5.07
CA ALA A 37 36.88 -13.62 6.44
C ALA A 37 35.75 -12.61 6.77
N PRO A 38 35.00 -12.88 7.86
CA PRO A 38 33.74 -12.19 8.16
C PRO A 38 33.97 -10.78 8.70
N ALA A 39 33.42 -9.78 8.02
CA ALA A 39 33.27 -8.46 8.61
C ALA A 39 32.25 -8.57 9.76
N LEU A 40 32.76 -8.48 11.00
CA LEU A 40 31.94 -8.18 12.17
C LEU A 40 31.13 -6.92 11.89
N GLY A 41 29.82 -7.10 11.72
CA GLY A 41 28.88 -6.03 11.43
C GLY A 41 28.80 -5.06 12.60
N CYS A 42 28.98 -3.77 12.30
CA CYS A 42 28.65 -2.69 13.21
C CYS A 42 27.12 -2.53 13.24
N SER A 43 26.51 -2.50 14.43
CA SER A 43 25.07 -2.27 14.65
C SER A 43 24.66 -0.80 14.46
N CYS A 44 25.18 -0.13 13.43
CA CYS A 44 24.68 1.15 13.00
C CYS A 44 23.45 0.90 12.12
N GLY A 45 22.27 1.27 12.61
CA GLY A 45 20.96 1.04 12.01
C GLY A 45 20.80 1.69 10.64
N THR A 46 21.34 1.03 9.60
CA THR A 46 20.99 1.30 8.20
C THR A 46 19.52 0.90 8.02
N GLN A 47 18.61 1.88 8.06
CA GLN A 47 17.24 1.65 7.63
C GLN A 47 17.26 1.29 6.14
N ARG A 48 17.20 -0.01 5.86
CA ARG A 48 16.95 -0.51 4.50
C ARG A 48 15.55 -0.08 4.13
N ARG A 49 15.46 0.93 3.27
CA ARG A 49 14.19 1.38 2.72
C ARG A 49 13.80 0.43 1.61
N VAL A 50 12.52 0.08 1.58
CA VAL A 50 12.00 -0.80 0.55
C VAL A 50 10.94 -0.04 -0.24
N ALA A 51 11.12 0.00 -1.55
CA ALA A 51 10.22 0.69 -2.47
C ALA A 51 9.64 -0.30 -3.48
N LEU A 52 8.51 0.06 -4.09
CA LEU A 52 7.94 -0.70 -5.21
C LEU A 52 8.87 -0.59 -6.42
N LYS A 53 9.15 -1.71 -7.08
CA LYS A 53 9.97 -1.72 -8.31
C LYS A 53 9.25 -1.02 -9.47
N ASN A 54 7.93 -1.22 -9.56
CA ASN A 54 7.06 -0.52 -10.49
C ASN A 54 5.90 0.12 -9.71
N PRO A 55 6.11 1.33 -9.15
CA PRO A 55 5.10 2.00 -8.35
C PRO A 55 3.81 2.26 -9.13
N GLN A 56 3.91 2.66 -10.41
CA GLN A 56 2.73 3.01 -11.21
C GLN A 56 1.76 1.84 -11.35
N VAL A 57 2.26 0.66 -11.71
CA VAL A 57 1.43 -0.54 -11.90
C VAL A 57 0.82 -1.02 -10.58
N ALA A 58 1.65 -1.13 -9.54
CA ALA A 58 1.20 -1.65 -8.24
C ALA A 58 0.22 -0.70 -7.54
N CYS A 59 0.47 0.62 -7.58
CA CYS A 59 -0.41 1.61 -6.97
C CYS A 59 -1.74 1.75 -7.74
N LYS A 60 -1.72 1.67 -9.08
CA LYS A 60 -2.93 1.60 -9.92
C LYS A 60 -3.79 0.39 -9.55
N ALA A 61 -3.18 -0.79 -9.44
CA ALA A 61 -3.88 -2.02 -9.06
C ALA A 61 -4.48 -1.91 -7.65
N ALA A 62 -3.69 -1.44 -6.67
CA ALA A 62 -4.17 -1.25 -5.30
C ALA A 62 -5.33 -0.22 -5.21
N SER A 63 -5.26 0.87 -5.97
CA SER A 63 -6.33 1.87 -6.04
C SER A 63 -7.61 1.28 -6.62
N ALA A 64 -7.51 0.49 -7.69
CA ALA A 64 -8.66 -0.20 -8.28
C ALA A 64 -9.30 -1.17 -7.29
N VAL A 65 -8.48 -1.91 -6.53
CA VAL A 65 -8.97 -2.81 -5.48
C VAL A 65 -9.62 -2.02 -4.33
N LEU A 66 -9.08 -0.88 -3.91
CA LEU A 66 -9.69 -0.05 -2.87
C LEU A 66 -11.09 0.42 -3.28
N VAL A 67 -11.26 0.87 -4.51
CA VAL A 67 -12.57 1.26 -5.06
C VAL A 67 -13.55 0.08 -5.06
N LYS A 68 -13.11 -1.10 -5.52
CA LYS A 68 -13.94 -2.32 -5.46
C LYS A 68 -14.32 -2.68 -4.02
N THR A 69 -13.38 -2.55 -3.08
CA THR A 69 -13.59 -2.83 -1.66
C THR A 69 -14.62 -1.88 -1.06
N LEU A 70 -14.48 -0.56 -1.23
CA LEU A 70 -15.47 0.39 -0.70
C LEU A 70 -16.83 0.28 -1.38
N ARG A 71 -16.85 -0.03 -2.69
CA ARG A 71 -18.10 -0.36 -3.37
C ARG A 71 -18.75 -1.60 -2.77
N PHE A 72 -17.99 -2.65 -2.45
CA PHE A 72 -18.51 -3.83 -1.76
C PHE A 72 -19.13 -3.42 -0.41
N VAL A 73 -18.37 -2.74 0.46
CA VAL A 73 -18.84 -2.34 1.81
C VAL A 73 -20.14 -1.54 1.72
N LYS A 74 -20.18 -0.53 0.86
CA LYS A 74 -21.35 0.35 0.69
C LYS A 74 -22.59 -0.35 0.15
N ASN A 75 -22.43 -1.48 -0.54
CA ASN A 75 -23.54 -2.25 -1.09
C ASN A 75 -23.96 -3.41 -0.18
N VAL A 76 -23.38 -3.56 1.01
CA VAL A 76 -23.85 -4.51 2.01
C VAL A 76 -25.09 -3.93 2.70
N PRO A 77 -26.28 -4.55 2.61
CA PRO A 77 -27.52 -3.96 3.13
C PRO A 77 -27.46 -3.64 4.63
N CYS A 78 -26.98 -4.56 5.45
CA CYS A 78 -26.86 -4.35 6.90
C CYS A 78 -25.82 -3.27 7.29
N PHE A 79 -24.89 -2.92 6.38
CA PHE A 79 -23.99 -1.80 6.59
C PHE A 79 -24.69 -0.46 6.32
N GLN A 80 -25.60 -0.41 5.34
CA GLN A 80 -26.35 0.81 4.98
C GLN A 80 -27.32 1.25 6.09
N GLU A 81 -27.79 0.32 6.92
CA GLU A 81 -28.67 0.61 8.05
C GLU A 81 -27.95 1.34 9.20
N LEU A 82 -26.62 1.39 9.19
CA LEU A 82 -25.83 2.04 10.23
C LEU A 82 -25.80 3.56 10.05
N PRO A 83 -25.77 4.34 11.15
CA PRO A 83 -25.42 5.76 11.11
C PRO A 83 -24.05 6.00 10.46
N LEU A 84 -23.88 7.16 9.80
CA LEU A 84 -22.66 7.47 9.04
C LEU A 84 -21.38 7.45 9.91
N ASP A 85 -21.49 7.88 11.16
CA ASP A 85 -20.40 7.85 12.13
C ASP A 85 -19.97 6.42 12.46
N GLU A 86 -20.92 5.50 12.68
CA GLU A 86 -20.64 4.07 12.88
C GLU A 86 -20.04 3.44 11.60
N GLN A 87 -20.58 3.76 10.42
CA GLN A 87 -20.03 3.32 9.13
C GLN A 87 -18.57 3.75 8.95
N LEU A 88 -18.27 5.01 9.31
CA LEU A 88 -16.94 5.57 9.18
C LEU A 88 -15.94 4.93 10.15
N VAL A 89 -16.35 4.62 11.38
CA VAL A 89 -15.52 3.87 12.35
C VAL A 89 -15.13 2.51 11.78
N LEU A 90 -16.09 1.77 11.23
CA LEU A 90 -15.83 0.47 10.60
C LEU A 90 -14.86 0.62 9.42
N VAL A 91 -15.16 1.50 8.47
CA VAL A 91 -14.34 1.69 7.26
C VAL A 91 -12.91 2.12 7.59
N ARG A 92 -12.72 3.08 8.51
CA ARG A 92 -11.38 3.53 8.93
C ARG A 92 -10.56 2.43 9.57
N SER A 93 -11.21 1.48 10.25
CA SER A 93 -10.52 0.34 10.84
C SER A 93 -10.20 -0.76 9.83
N CYS A 94 -11.14 -1.09 8.94
CA CYS A 94 -11.05 -2.31 8.13
C CYS A 94 -10.56 -2.09 6.70
N TRP A 95 -10.41 -0.84 6.21
CA TRP A 95 -10.05 -0.59 4.80
C TRP A 95 -8.75 -1.29 4.39
N ALA A 96 -7.72 -1.29 5.23
CA ALA A 96 -6.41 -1.87 4.92
C ALA A 96 -6.46 -3.41 4.90
N PRO A 97 -6.98 -4.10 5.94
CA PRO A 97 -7.25 -5.54 5.88
C PRO A 97 -8.10 -5.96 4.67
N LEU A 98 -9.20 -5.24 4.38
CA LEU A 98 -10.06 -5.55 3.25
C LEU A 98 -9.37 -5.31 1.90
N LEU A 99 -8.54 -4.27 1.79
CA LEU A 99 -7.71 -4.03 0.62
C LEU A 99 -6.74 -5.19 0.39
N VAL A 100 -6.03 -5.64 1.42
CA VAL A 100 -5.06 -6.74 1.30
C VAL A 100 -5.74 -8.06 0.95
N LEU A 101 -6.93 -8.34 1.50
CA LEU A 101 -7.78 -9.46 1.04
C LEU A 101 -8.17 -9.30 -0.43
N GLY A 102 -8.51 -8.08 -0.86
CA GLY A 102 -8.82 -7.77 -2.25
C GLY A 102 -7.62 -7.97 -3.19
N LEU A 103 -6.42 -7.57 -2.78
CA LEU A 103 -5.18 -7.81 -3.53
C LEU A 103 -4.91 -9.31 -3.69
N ALA A 104 -5.15 -10.10 -2.64
CA ALA A 104 -5.04 -11.55 -2.69
C ALA A 104 -6.06 -12.17 -3.66
N GLN A 105 -7.32 -11.73 -3.57
CA GLN A 105 -8.42 -12.20 -4.40
C GLN A 105 -8.21 -11.89 -5.89
N ASP A 106 -7.73 -10.68 -6.21
CA ASP A 106 -7.43 -10.24 -7.58
C ASP A 106 -6.06 -10.74 -8.09
N ARG A 107 -5.34 -11.55 -7.29
CA ARG A 107 -4.00 -12.10 -7.60
C ARG A 107 -3.00 -11.01 -8.00
N VAL A 108 -3.01 -9.88 -7.30
CA VAL A 108 -2.09 -8.76 -7.57
C VAL A 108 -0.67 -9.12 -7.13
N HIS A 109 0.26 -9.11 -8.08
CA HIS A 109 1.68 -9.30 -7.83
C HIS A 109 2.39 -7.95 -7.82
N PHE A 110 3.29 -7.74 -6.87
CA PHE A 110 4.13 -6.56 -6.84
C PHE A 110 5.56 -6.91 -6.38
N GLU A 111 6.52 -6.30 -7.06
CA GLU A 111 7.94 -6.44 -6.74
C GLU A 111 8.43 -5.25 -5.93
N THR A 112 9.42 -5.49 -5.08
CA THR A 112 10.03 -4.44 -4.25
C THR A 112 11.54 -4.46 -4.42
N VAL A 113 12.15 -3.29 -4.37
CA VAL A 113 13.59 -3.09 -4.39
C VAL A 113 14.04 -2.55 -3.03
N GLU A 114 15.11 -3.11 -2.49
CA GLU A 114 15.78 -2.54 -1.32
C GLU A 114 16.71 -1.43 -1.78
N THR A 115 16.39 -0.19 -1.42
CA THR A 115 17.27 0.94 -1.64
C THR A 115 18.10 1.15 -0.40
N THR A 116 19.39 0.85 -0.50
CA THR A 116 20.37 1.29 0.50
C THR A 116 20.63 2.76 0.26
N GLU A 117 19.85 3.65 0.89
CA GLU A 117 20.26 5.04 0.96
C GLU A 117 21.55 5.10 1.78
N LEU A 118 22.66 5.40 1.10
CA LEU A 118 23.91 5.71 1.77
C LEU A 118 23.68 6.94 2.64
N SER A 119 24.13 6.88 3.90
CA SER A 119 24.12 8.05 4.78
C SER A 119 24.70 9.26 4.05
N MET A 120 24.16 10.47 4.26
CA MET A 120 24.70 11.68 3.63
C MET A 120 26.22 11.81 3.85
N LEU A 121 26.73 11.37 5.01
CA LEU A 121 28.17 11.29 5.27
C LEU A 121 28.86 10.27 4.36
N HIS A 122 28.29 9.09 4.16
CA HIS A 122 28.85 8.10 3.25
C HIS A 122 28.83 8.62 1.80
N THR A 123 27.79 9.33 1.37
CA THR A 123 27.70 9.95 0.04
C THR A 123 28.77 11.03 -0.14
N ILE A 124 28.99 11.88 0.87
CA ILE A 124 30.06 12.89 0.88
C ILE A 124 31.44 12.22 0.86
N LEU A 125 31.65 11.19 1.68
CA LEU A 125 32.95 10.52 1.83
C LEU A 125 33.32 9.62 0.65
N THR A 126 32.34 9.03 -0.04
CA THR A 126 32.61 8.15 -1.20
C THR A 126 32.60 8.86 -2.54
N ASN A 127 32.47 10.19 -2.56
CA ASN A 127 32.67 11.06 -3.73
C ASN A 127 31.91 10.63 -4.99
N LYS A 128 30.81 9.86 -4.86
CA LYS A 128 30.05 9.33 -6.01
C LYS A 128 29.22 10.39 -6.74
N HIS A 129 29.13 11.60 -6.19
CA HIS A 129 28.40 12.72 -6.79
C HIS A 129 29.30 13.81 -7.40
N CYS A 130 30.63 13.62 -7.39
CA CYS A 130 31.56 14.65 -7.88
C CYS A 130 31.58 14.78 -9.42
N ASP A 131 31.00 13.83 -10.16
CA ASP A 131 31.00 13.89 -11.63
C ASP A 131 29.69 14.42 -12.24
N GLU A 132 28.52 14.20 -11.60
CA GLU A 132 27.23 14.66 -12.14
C GLU A 132 26.91 16.11 -11.79
N GLU A 133 27.25 16.55 -10.57
CA GLU A 133 27.00 17.92 -10.13
C GLU A 133 27.95 18.92 -10.82
N GLN A 134 29.16 18.50 -11.18
CA GLN A 134 30.12 19.29 -11.96
C GLN A 134 29.62 19.53 -13.38
N ARG A 135 28.99 18.52 -14.01
CA ARG A 135 28.33 18.65 -15.33
C ARG A 135 27.13 19.59 -15.30
N ARG A 136 26.31 19.51 -14.25
CA ARG A 136 25.16 20.41 -14.06
C ARG A 136 25.58 21.85 -13.76
N ARG A 137 26.63 22.07 -12.96
CA ARG A 137 27.18 23.41 -12.71
C ARG A 137 27.79 24.01 -13.97
N GLY A 138 28.46 23.21 -14.82
CA GLY A 138 28.96 23.65 -16.12
C GLY A 138 27.86 24.11 -17.09
N GLN A 139 26.70 23.44 -17.10
CA GLN A 139 25.55 23.85 -17.92
C GLN A 139 24.78 25.06 -17.36
N LEU A 140 24.71 25.23 -16.02
CA LEU A 140 24.06 26.38 -15.39
C LEU A 140 24.90 27.66 -15.44
N GLN A 141 26.22 27.56 -15.62
CA GLN A 141 27.08 28.74 -15.81
C GLN A 141 26.87 29.39 -17.18
N LEU A 142 26.53 28.59 -18.20
CA LEU A 142 26.27 29.07 -19.57
C LEU A 142 24.89 29.74 -19.74
N LEU A 143 23.96 29.48 -18.81
CA LEU A 143 22.64 30.14 -18.75
C LEU A 143 22.63 31.40 -17.86
N ARG A 144 23.68 31.60 -17.04
CA ARG A 144 23.78 32.74 -16.12
C ARG A 144 24.41 33.99 -16.75
N GLU A 145 25.00 33.87 -17.95
CA GLU A 145 25.53 35.01 -18.71
C GLU A 145 24.44 35.80 -19.47
N THR A 146 23.18 35.39 -19.41
CA THR A 146 22.09 36.04 -20.18
C THR A 146 21.02 36.79 -19.40
N GLN A 147 21.01 36.82 -18.07
CA GLN A 147 20.01 37.63 -17.35
C GLN A 147 20.59 38.20 -16.06
N GLY A 148 20.95 39.48 -16.15
CA GLY A 148 21.18 40.33 -15.00
C GLY A 148 19.87 40.80 -14.37
N GLU A 149 19.95 40.90 -13.04
CA GLU A 149 19.32 41.91 -12.19
C GLU A 149 17.88 41.71 -11.67
N LEU A 150 17.74 42.16 -10.41
CA LEU A 150 16.56 42.30 -9.53
C LEU A 150 16.20 41.04 -8.71
N GLU A 151 16.23 41.00 -7.37
CA GLU A 151 16.26 42.04 -6.33
C GLU A 151 16.61 41.41 -4.95
N GLN A 152 17.09 42.28 -4.05
CA GLN A 152 17.37 42.05 -2.62
C GLN A 152 16.10 42.12 -1.77
N SER A 153 16.01 41.31 -0.70
CA SER A 153 15.86 41.76 0.70
C SER A 153 15.23 40.70 1.62
N CYS A 154 15.81 40.58 2.83
CA CYS A 154 15.38 39.68 3.91
C CYS A 154 14.25 40.27 4.76
N GLY A 155 13.38 39.41 5.29
CA GLY A 155 12.47 39.72 6.40
C GLY A 155 12.03 38.45 7.14
N ASN A 156 12.53 38.27 8.37
CA ASN A 156 12.16 37.19 9.30
C ASN A 156 10.71 37.35 9.82
N GLY A 157 10.03 36.22 10.04
CA GLY A 157 8.76 36.17 10.76
C GLY A 157 8.38 34.74 11.15
N SER A 158 8.69 34.38 12.39
CA SER A 158 8.55 33.07 13.03
C SER A 158 7.12 32.53 13.02
N GLY A 159 6.94 31.28 12.56
CA GLY A 159 5.71 30.51 12.69
C GLY A 159 6.03 29.09 13.12
N SER A 160 6.16 28.88 14.43
CA SER A 160 6.35 27.56 15.04
C SER A 160 5.06 26.74 14.90
N GLY A 161 5.05 25.84 13.91
CA GLY A 161 4.04 24.78 13.75
C GLY A 161 4.75 23.44 13.56
N SER A 162 5.30 22.91 14.66
CA SER A 162 5.97 21.61 14.65
C SER A 162 4.92 20.50 14.62
N GLY A 163 4.52 20.12 13.41
CA GLY A 163 3.75 18.92 13.11
C GLY A 163 4.54 18.02 12.17
N SER A 164 5.76 17.65 12.58
CA SER A 164 6.63 16.76 11.81
C SER A 164 6.09 15.34 11.86
N GLY A 165 5.09 15.05 11.03
CA GLY A 165 4.66 13.69 10.70
C GLY A 165 5.79 12.98 9.98
N ASN A 166 6.68 12.35 10.74
CA ASN A 166 7.82 11.62 10.23
C ASN A 166 7.28 10.45 9.40
N ALA A 167 7.21 10.60 8.07
CA ALA A 167 6.77 9.56 7.16
C ALA A 167 7.69 8.35 7.33
N LYS A 168 7.20 7.35 8.07
CA LYS A 168 7.98 6.15 8.41
C LYS A 168 7.96 5.25 7.18
N VAL A 169 9.09 5.21 6.48
CA VAL A 169 9.26 4.32 5.33
C VAL A 169 9.04 2.86 5.77
N PRO A 170 8.21 2.08 5.04
CA PRO A 170 7.98 0.67 5.33
C PRO A 170 9.27 -0.12 5.48
N SER A 171 9.37 -0.89 6.57
CA SER A 171 10.48 -1.83 6.76
C SER A 171 10.31 -3.05 5.86
N ALA A 172 11.43 -3.72 5.58
CA ALA A 172 11.41 -4.98 4.83
C ALA A 172 10.51 -6.03 5.50
N ALA A 173 10.53 -6.15 6.82
CA ALA A 173 9.71 -7.11 7.56
C ALA A 173 8.20 -6.87 7.36
N GLU A 174 7.75 -5.61 7.44
CA GLU A 174 6.33 -5.27 7.25
C GLU A 174 5.85 -5.61 5.82
N ILE A 175 6.69 -5.37 4.81
CA ILE A 175 6.39 -5.74 3.42
C ILE A 175 6.38 -7.25 3.23
N GLN A 176 7.30 -7.98 3.87
CA GLN A 176 7.30 -9.43 3.84
C GLN A 176 6.07 -10.01 4.51
N SER A 177 5.52 -9.38 5.55
CA SER A 177 4.25 -9.80 6.14
C SER A 177 3.09 -9.68 5.13
N ILE A 178 3.03 -8.59 4.35
CA ILE A 178 2.02 -8.44 3.28
C ILE A 178 2.20 -9.53 2.22
N LYS A 179 3.42 -9.71 1.70
CA LYS A 179 3.73 -10.72 0.67
C LYS A 179 3.45 -12.15 1.16
N GLY A 180 3.80 -12.45 2.41
CA GLY A 180 3.55 -13.73 3.06
C GLY A 180 2.07 -14.02 3.21
N PHE A 181 1.27 -13.01 3.56
CA PHE A 181 -0.19 -13.14 3.60
C PHE A 181 -0.77 -13.44 2.21
N LEU A 182 -0.36 -12.70 1.17
CA LEU A 182 -0.83 -12.94 -0.20
C LEU A 182 -0.50 -14.37 -0.65
N ALA A 183 0.74 -14.82 -0.46
CA ALA A 183 1.17 -16.18 -0.79
C ALA A 183 0.37 -17.24 -0.01
N LYS A 184 0.06 -16.98 1.27
CA LYS A 184 -0.77 -17.87 2.09
C LYS A 184 -2.18 -17.99 1.51
N CYS A 185 -2.84 -16.89 1.18
CA CYS A 185 -4.16 -16.91 0.54
C CYS A 185 -4.14 -17.66 -0.79
N TRP A 186 -3.08 -17.47 -1.58
CA TRP A 186 -2.91 -18.15 -2.86
C TRP A 186 -2.70 -19.66 -2.72
N SER A 187 -2.04 -20.12 -1.66
CA SER A 187 -1.86 -21.56 -1.37
C SER A 187 -3.12 -22.25 -0.83
N LEU A 188 -4.09 -21.48 -0.34
CA LEU A 188 -5.33 -22.02 0.25
C LEU A 188 -6.44 -22.19 -0.77
N ASP A 189 -6.25 -21.68 -2.00
CA ASP A 189 -7.27 -21.66 -3.06
C ASP A 189 -8.62 -21.20 -2.52
N ILE A 190 -8.62 -20.01 -1.91
CA ILE A 190 -9.81 -19.39 -1.31
C ILE A 190 -10.79 -19.05 -2.44
N SER A 191 -12.01 -19.55 -2.34
CA SER A 191 -13.08 -19.31 -3.30
C SER A 191 -13.67 -17.90 -3.16
N THR A 192 -14.40 -17.45 -4.19
CA THR A 192 -15.09 -16.14 -4.16
C THR A 192 -16.07 -16.02 -2.99
N LYS A 193 -16.79 -17.10 -2.64
CA LYS A 193 -17.73 -17.11 -1.52
C LYS A 193 -16.99 -17.01 -0.18
N GLU A 194 -15.89 -17.73 -0.02
CA GLU A 194 -15.08 -17.64 1.20
C GLU A 194 -14.48 -16.24 1.37
N TYR A 195 -13.94 -15.62 0.30
CA TYR A 195 -13.51 -14.23 0.37
C TYR A 195 -14.63 -13.28 0.78
N ALA A 196 -15.87 -13.49 0.31
CA ALA A 196 -17.00 -12.67 0.73
C ALA A 196 -17.28 -12.79 2.24
N TYR A 197 -17.26 -14.01 2.79
CA TYR A 197 -17.45 -14.21 4.23
C TYR A 197 -16.28 -13.68 5.06
N LEU A 198 -15.04 -13.88 4.61
CA LEU A 198 -13.86 -13.31 5.27
C LEU A 198 -13.90 -11.78 5.30
N LYS A 199 -14.33 -11.15 4.20
CA LYS A 199 -14.57 -9.70 4.15
C LYS A 199 -15.67 -9.28 5.12
N GLY A 200 -16.74 -10.06 5.26
CA GLY A 200 -17.78 -9.85 6.26
C GLY A 200 -17.23 -9.91 7.70
N THR A 201 -16.46 -10.94 8.04
CA THR A 201 -15.82 -11.09 9.36
C THR A 201 -14.90 -9.92 9.70
N VAL A 202 -14.14 -9.42 8.70
CA VAL A 202 -13.22 -8.28 8.88
C VAL A 202 -13.96 -6.94 8.96
N LEU A 203 -15.02 -6.76 8.17
CA LEU A 203 -15.83 -5.54 8.17
C LEU A 203 -16.58 -5.36 9.49
N PHE A 204 -17.20 -6.42 9.99
CA PHE A 204 -17.99 -6.37 11.22
C PHE A 204 -17.13 -6.76 12.41
N ASN A 205 -16.40 -5.78 12.97
CA ASN A 205 -15.61 -5.97 14.17
C ASN A 205 -16.24 -5.24 15.37
N PRO A 206 -16.80 -5.96 16.37
CA PRO A 206 -17.43 -5.33 17.54
C PRO A 206 -16.42 -4.76 18.54
N GLU A 207 -15.13 -5.05 18.41
CA GLU A 207 -14.08 -4.63 19.36
C GLU A 207 -13.54 -3.22 19.06
N LEU A 208 -14.13 -2.50 18.10
CA LEU A 208 -13.64 -1.19 17.72
C LEU A 208 -14.06 -0.11 18.73
N PRO A 209 -13.12 0.75 19.18
CA PRO A 209 -13.46 1.86 20.03
C PRO A 209 -14.32 2.88 19.28
N GLY A 210 -15.33 3.42 19.96
CA GLY A 210 -16.24 4.43 19.41
C GLY A 210 -17.51 3.88 18.75
N LEU A 211 -17.69 2.56 18.69
CA LEU A 211 -18.95 1.96 18.26
C LEU A 211 -20.01 2.04 19.37
N HIS A 212 -21.21 2.49 19.00
CA HIS A 212 -22.39 2.45 19.87
C HIS A 212 -23.29 1.25 19.56
N CYS A 213 -23.15 0.64 18.38
CA CYS A 213 -23.98 -0.47 17.91
C CYS A 213 -23.32 -1.87 18.08
N VAL A 214 -22.51 -2.06 19.13
CA VAL A 214 -21.67 -3.25 19.34
C VAL A 214 -22.44 -4.58 19.21
N GLN A 215 -23.63 -4.70 19.80
CA GLN A 215 -24.42 -5.95 19.73
C GLN A 215 -24.88 -6.29 18.31
N TYR A 216 -25.24 -5.28 17.52
CA TYR A 216 -25.64 -5.45 16.13
C TYR A 216 -24.46 -5.93 15.29
N ILE A 217 -23.31 -5.26 15.42
CA ILE A 217 -22.06 -5.65 14.73
C ILE A 217 -21.61 -7.06 15.13
N GLN A 218 -21.74 -7.42 16.42
CA GLN A 218 -21.42 -8.75 16.90
C GLN A 218 -22.31 -9.83 16.27
N GLY A 219 -23.61 -9.57 16.12
CA GLY A 219 -24.53 -10.47 15.42
C GLY A 219 -24.12 -10.69 13.96
N LEU A 220 -23.83 -9.61 13.23
CA LEU A 220 -23.37 -9.69 11.84
C LEU A 220 -22.04 -10.44 11.68
N GLN A 221 -21.10 -10.24 12.62
CA GLN A 221 -19.83 -10.96 12.63
C GLN A 221 -20.05 -12.47 12.83
N GLN A 222 -20.93 -12.85 13.76
CA GLN A 222 -21.27 -14.25 14.01
C GLN A 222 -21.91 -14.90 12.80
N GLU A 223 -22.84 -14.20 12.13
CA GLU A 223 -23.47 -14.67 10.89
C GLU A 223 -22.44 -14.90 9.78
N ALA A 224 -21.52 -13.96 9.56
CA ALA A 224 -20.45 -14.11 8.57
C ALA A 224 -19.56 -15.33 8.87
N GLN A 225 -19.18 -15.52 10.13
CA GLN A 225 -18.36 -16.64 10.57
C GLN A 225 -19.10 -17.99 10.47
N GLN A 226 -20.39 -18.00 10.80
CA GLN A 226 -21.25 -19.17 10.68
C GLN A 226 -21.44 -19.57 9.22
N ALA A 227 -21.73 -18.61 8.35
CA ALA A 227 -21.87 -18.84 6.91
C ALA A 227 -20.58 -19.38 6.29
N LEU A 228 -19.41 -18.89 6.73
CA LEU A 228 -18.12 -19.44 6.34
C LEU A 228 -17.96 -20.91 6.78
N ASN A 229 -18.25 -21.20 8.05
CA ASN A 229 -18.12 -22.54 8.60
C ASN A 229 -19.05 -23.54 7.87
N GLU A 230 -20.30 -23.16 7.66
CA GLU A 230 -21.27 -23.97 6.94
C GLU A 230 -20.84 -24.22 5.49
N HIS A 231 -20.38 -23.17 4.80
CA HIS A 231 -19.88 -23.30 3.43
C HIS A 231 -18.70 -24.26 3.33
N VAL A 232 -17.72 -24.14 4.24
CA VAL A 232 -16.57 -25.05 4.30
C VAL A 232 -17.03 -26.49 4.55
N ARG A 233 -17.96 -26.71 5.49
CA ARG A 233 -18.49 -28.05 5.77
C ARG A 233 -19.23 -28.67 4.59
N LEU A 234 -19.89 -27.86 3.76
CA LEU A 234 -20.64 -28.35 2.60
C LEU A 234 -19.75 -28.65 1.40
N ILE A 235 -18.80 -27.76 1.09
CA ILE A 235 -17.98 -27.82 -0.12
C ILE A 235 -16.67 -28.58 0.10
N HIS A 236 -16.04 -28.44 1.27
CA HIS A 236 -14.71 -28.98 1.57
C HIS A 236 -14.77 -30.07 2.65
N ARG A 237 -15.64 -31.07 2.45
CA ARG A 237 -15.86 -32.19 3.40
C ARG A 237 -14.59 -32.95 3.76
N GLU A 238 -13.64 -33.04 2.83
CA GLU A 238 -12.38 -33.76 3.03
C GLU A 238 -11.31 -32.93 3.77
N ASP A 239 -11.43 -31.59 3.81
CA ASP A 239 -10.48 -30.71 4.52
C ASP A 239 -11.09 -30.19 5.82
N GLN A 240 -11.11 -31.05 6.84
CA GLN A 240 -11.60 -30.76 8.19
C GLN A 240 -10.91 -29.55 8.85
N HIS A 241 -9.74 -29.15 8.36
CA HIS A 241 -8.95 -28.05 8.90
C HIS A 241 -9.08 -26.76 8.09
N ARG A 242 -9.87 -26.74 7.00
CA ARG A 242 -9.97 -25.57 6.13
C ARG A 242 -10.45 -24.33 6.88
N PHE A 243 -11.51 -24.46 7.68
CA PHE A 243 -12.02 -23.36 8.49
C PHE A 243 -10.95 -22.79 9.42
N ALA A 244 -10.18 -23.65 10.09
CA ALA A 244 -9.06 -23.23 10.93
C ALA A 244 -7.95 -22.53 10.12
N LYS A 245 -7.59 -23.07 8.95
CA LYS A 245 -6.59 -22.45 8.05
C LYS A 245 -7.01 -21.06 7.59
N LEU A 246 -8.30 -20.85 7.31
CA LEU A 246 -8.86 -19.55 6.92
C LEU A 246 -8.84 -18.55 8.10
N ASN A 247 -9.17 -19.00 9.31
CA ASN A 247 -9.06 -18.17 10.52
C ASN A 247 -7.60 -17.80 10.85
N VAL A 248 -6.66 -18.72 10.61
CA VAL A 248 -5.22 -18.39 10.73
C VAL A 248 -4.83 -17.32 9.72
N ALA A 249 -5.35 -17.36 8.48
CA ALA A 249 -5.11 -16.29 7.52
C ALA A 249 -5.66 -14.93 8.01
N LEU A 250 -6.87 -14.90 8.58
CA LEU A 250 -7.42 -13.68 9.19
C LEU A 250 -6.56 -13.15 10.35
N SER A 251 -6.02 -14.03 11.19
CA SER A 251 -5.12 -13.62 12.27
C SER A 251 -3.85 -12.96 11.74
N ILE A 252 -3.26 -13.50 10.67
CA ILE A 252 -2.09 -12.90 9.99
C ILE A 252 -2.47 -11.53 9.42
N LEU A 253 -3.65 -11.43 8.80
CA LEU A 253 -4.14 -10.17 8.23
C LEU A 253 -4.23 -9.06 9.28
N GLY A 254 -4.69 -9.38 10.49
CA GLY A 254 -4.78 -8.43 11.61
C GLY A 254 -3.44 -7.85 12.07
N SER A 255 -2.31 -8.47 11.71
CA SER A 255 -0.96 -7.96 12.01
C SER A 255 -0.44 -6.93 10.99
N ILE A 256 -1.14 -6.76 9.85
CA ILE A 256 -0.72 -5.83 8.79
C ILE A 256 -1.16 -4.41 9.13
N ASN A 257 -0.20 -3.50 9.22
CA ASN A 257 -0.45 -2.12 9.61
C ASN A 257 -0.97 -1.27 8.44
N ALA A 258 -2.09 -0.58 8.64
CA ALA A 258 -2.70 0.31 7.67
C ALA A 258 -1.76 1.44 7.19
N SER A 259 -0.91 1.96 8.09
CA SER A 259 0.08 3.00 7.73
C SER A 259 1.10 2.50 6.72
N VAL A 260 1.55 1.24 6.83
CA VAL A 260 2.47 0.62 5.88
C VAL A 260 1.82 0.51 4.50
N ILE A 261 0.56 0.12 4.46
CA ILE A 261 -0.22 0.01 3.22
C ILE A 261 -0.40 1.39 2.56
N ALA A 262 -0.74 2.41 3.36
CA ALA A 262 -0.86 3.80 2.91
C ALA A 262 0.46 4.31 2.30
N GLU A 263 1.57 4.14 3.01
CA GLU A 263 2.90 4.56 2.56
C GLU A 263 3.36 3.79 1.30
N LEU A 264 3.08 2.49 1.24
CA LEU A 264 3.54 1.66 0.12
C LEU A 264 2.76 1.91 -1.18
N PHE A 265 1.42 1.94 -1.11
CA PHE A 265 0.57 1.92 -2.31
C PHE A 265 -0.10 3.25 -2.64
N PHE A 266 -0.28 4.14 -1.68
CA PHE A 266 -1.08 5.35 -1.89
C PHE A 266 -0.26 6.62 -1.83
N ARG A 267 0.75 6.71 -0.95
CA ARG A 267 1.66 7.85 -0.86
C ARG A 267 2.27 8.26 -2.21
N PRO A 268 2.69 7.34 -3.10
CA PRO A 268 3.21 7.71 -4.42
C PRO A 268 2.18 8.41 -5.33
N ILE A 269 0.88 8.20 -5.11
CA ILE A 269 -0.20 8.79 -5.92
C ILE A 269 -0.75 10.05 -5.26
N ILE A 270 -1.09 9.98 -3.98
CA ILE A 270 -1.89 11.01 -3.30
C ILE A 270 -1.03 12.03 -2.54
N GLY A 271 0.28 11.78 -2.43
CA GLY A 271 1.19 12.64 -1.68
C GLY A 271 0.79 12.74 -0.21
N THR A 272 0.56 13.96 0.28
CA THR A 272 0.30 14.26 1.69
C THR A 272 -1.16 14.10 2.13
N VAL A 273 -2.06 13.69 1.24
CA VAL A 273 -3.50 13.53 1.56
C VAL A 273 -3.70 12.47 2.64
N ASN A 274 -4.56 12.78 3.61
CA ASN A 274 -4.92 11.86 4.68
C ASN A 274 -5.85 10.76 4.14
N MET A 275 -5.52 9.50 4.43
CA MET A 275 -6.37 8.36 4.08
C MET A 275 -7.76 8.47 4.69
N ASP A 276 -7.88 8.96 5.93
CA ASP A 276 -9.18 9.08 6.62
C ASP A 276 -10.14 10.06 5.93
N ASP A 277 -9.60 11.14 5.36
CA ASP A 277 -10.38 12.15 4.62
C ASP A 277 -10.82 11.58 3.27
N MET A 278 -9.91 10.87 2.58
CA MET A 278 -10.22 10.19 1.33
C MET A 278 -11.29 9.11 1.52
N LEU A 279 -11.18 8.29 2.57
CA LEU A 279 -12.15 7.24 2.87
C LEU A 279 -13.52 7.82 3.16
N LEU A 280 -13.59 8.95 3.88
CA LEU A 280 -14.84 9.68 4.12
C LEU A 280 -15.45 10.19 2.80
N GLU A 281 -14.64 10.82 1.94
CA GLU A 281 -15.09 11.30 0.64
C GLU A 281 -15.62 10.16 -0.23
N MET A 282 -14.90 9.04 -0.30
CA MET A 282 -15.31 7.84 -1.04
C MET A 282 -16.58 7.21 -0.47
N LEU A 283 -16.74 7.21 0.86
CA LEU A 283 -17.95 6.70 1.52
C LEU A 283 -19.17 7.55 1.16
N CYS A 284 -19.04 8.87 1.13
CA CYS A 284 -20.12 9.80 0.80
C CYS A 284 -20.39 9.93 -0.72
N ALA A 285 -19.39 9.71 -1.56
CA ALA A 285 -19.52 9.85 -3.02
C ALA A 285 -20.46 8.79 -3.62
N LYS A 286 -21.08 9.06 -4.77
CA LYS A 286 -21.70 7.99 -5.58
C LYS A 286 -20.57 7.26 -6.32
N LEU A 287 -20.19 6.08 -5.82
CA LEU A 287 -19.13 5.22 -6.36
C LEU A 287 -19.63 4.24 -7.42
#